data_AF-A0A968MIW7-F1
#
_entry.id   AF-A0A968MIW7-F1
#
_cell.length_a   1.000
_cell.length_b   1.000
_cell.length_c   1.000
_cell.angle_alpha   90.00
_cell.angle_beta   90.00
_cell.angle_gamma   90.00
#
_symmetry.space_group_name_H-M   'P 1'
#
loop_
_entity.id
_entity.type
_entity.pdbx_description
1 polymer ?
#
loop_
_entity_poly.entity_id
_entity_poly.type
_entity_poly.pdbx_seq_one_letter_code
_entity_poly.pdbx_strand_id
1 'polypeptide(L)'
;MLERQNPYLVEQMFTINMNRRKFLQHTAWTTVVPSAIPSWRLLRPKQQKKKLIVIQLNGGNDSWNTLIPYQNQQYYKYRPTLALPPDAIIPLTASLGFHPALASLQPFF
;
A
#
# COMPACT_ATOMS: atom_id res chain seq x y z
N MET A 1 -57.30 -26.79 -26.08
CA MET A 1 -55.90 -26.31 -26.07
C MET A 1 -55.32 -26.68 -24.73
N LEU A 2 -54.50 -27.73 -24.63
CA LEU A 2 -53.48 -28.01 -23.61
C LEU A 2 -52.90 -29.41 -23.90
N GLU A 3 -51.85 -29.41 -24.71
CA GLU A 3 -50.99 -30.55 -25.08
C GLU A 3 -50.39 -31.17 -23.80
N ARG A 4 -50.67 -32.45 -23.54
CA ARG A 4 -50.07 -33.19 -22.42
C ARG A 4 -48.56 -33.32 -22.66
N GLN A 5 -47.78 -32.62 -21.84
CA GLN A 5 -46.32 -32.74 -21.81
C GLN A 5 -45.92 -34.17 -21.47
N ASN A 6 -45.18 -34.80 -22.39
CA ASN A 6 -44.63 -36.13 -22.24
C ASN A 6 -43.41 -36.08 -21.28
N PRO A 7 -43.49 -36.65 -20.06
CA PRO A 7 -42.46 -36.48 -19.03
C PRO A 7 -41.13 -37.18 -19.36
N TYR A 8 -41.09 -38.06 -20.37
CA TYR A 8 -39.88 -38.80 -20.75
C TYR A 8 -38.82 -37.95 -21.49
N LEU A 9 -39.18 -36.74 -21.96
CA LEU A 9 -38.25 -35.88 -22.71
C LEU A 9 -37.33 -35.04 -21.80
N VAL A 10 -37.75 -34.75 -20.57
CA VAL A 10 -36.96 -33.96 -19.61
C VAL A 10 -35.80 -34.77 -19.01
N GLU A 11 -36.04 -36.06 -18.76
CA GLU A 11 -35.03 -37.03 -18.26
C GLU A 11 -33.92 -37.30 -19.28
N GLN A 12 -34.22 -37.19 -20.59
CA GLN A 12 -33.25 -37.40 -21.65
C GLN A 12 -32.31 -36.21 -21.87
N MET A 13 -32.61 -35.03 -21.32
CA MET A 13 -31.73 -33.85 -21.42
C MET A 13 -30.53 -33.89 -20.43
N PHE A 14 -30.49 -34.82 -19.47
CA PHE A 14 -29.35 -34.96 -18.53
C PHE A 14 -28.85 -36.41 -18.35
N THR A 15 -29.01 -37.30 -19.34
CA THR A 15 -28.40 -38.63 -19.26
C THR A 15 -27.23 -38.73 -20.23
N ILE A 16 -26.03 -38.35 -19.77
CA ILE A 16 -24.81 -38.56 -20.55
C ILE A 16 -24.53 -40.07 -20.53
N ASN A 17 -24.69 -40.75 -21.68
CA ASN A 17 -24.34 -42.17 -21.82
C ASN A 17 -22.84 -42.36 -21.53
N MET A 18 -22.54 -42.79 -20.31
CA MET A 18 -21.21 -42.82 -19.70
C MET A 18 -20.62 -44.22 -19.88
N ASN A 19 -19.52 -44.30 -20.64
CA ASN A 19 -18.80 -45.54 -20.89
C ASN A 19 -17.38 -45.42 -20.32
N ARG A 20 -16.73 -46.51 -19.89
CA ARG A 20 -15.41 -46.47 -19.21
C ARG A 20 -14.36 -45.67 -20.00
N ARG A 21 -14.42 -45.76 -21.34
CA ARG A 21 -13.58 -44.98 -22.26
C ARG A 21 -13.86 -43.47 -22.21
N LYS A 22 -15.13 -43.07 -22.14
CA LYS A 22 -15.54 -41.67 -22.00
C LYS A 22 -15.18 -41.14 -20.61
N PHE A 23 -15.36 -41.95 -19.57
CA PHE A 23 -14.93 -41.60 -18.21
C PHE A 23 -13.42 -41.32 -18.17
N LEU A 24 -12.59 -42.21 -18.71
CA LEU A 24 -11.14 -42.01 -18.77
C LEU A 24 -10.75 -40.76 -19.56
N GLN A 25 -11.44 -40.48 -20.67
CA GLN A 25 -11.23 -39.28 -21.47
C GLN A 25 -11.62 -38.01 -20.68
N HIS A 26 -12.75 -38.01 -19.98
CA HIS A 26 -13.17 -36.86 -19.17
C HIS A 26 -12.30 -36.67 -17.93
N THR A 27 -11.88 -37.73 -17.25
CA THR A 27 -10.96 -37.64 -16.11
C THR A 27 -9.57 -37.16 -16.54
N ALA A 28 -9.09 -37.56 -17.72
CA ALA A 28 -7.82 -37.08 -18.26
C ALA A 28 -7.80 -35.55 -18.50
N TRP A 29 -8.93 -34.92 -18.80
CA TRP A 29 -9.00 -33.47 -19.02
C TRP A 29 -9.02 -32.68 -17.71
N THR A 30 -9.58 -33.25 -16.63
CA THR A 30 -9.68 -32.57 -15.32
C THR A 30 -8.36 -32.54 -14.55
N THR A 31 -7.44 -33.48 -14.77
CA THR A 31 -6.12 -33.53 -14.12
C THR A 31 -5.02 -32.76 -14.86
N VAL A 32 -5.16 -32.51 -16.16
CA VAL A 32 -4.15 -31.77 -16.95
C VAL A 32 -4.22 -30.25 -16.74
N VAL A 33 -5.41 -29.70 -16.45
CA VAL A 33 -5.59 -28.24 -16.30
C VAL A 33 -4.90 -27.67 -15.04
N PRO A 34 -4.92 -28.32 -13.86
CA PRO A 34 -4.20 -27.81 -12.69
C PRO A 34 -2.67 -27.92 -12.80
N SER A 35 -2.16 -28.91 -13.52
CA SER A 35 -0.72 -29.20 -13.65
C SER A 35 0.01 -28.28 -14.63
N ALA A 36 -0.73 -27.59 -15.51
CA ALA A 36 -0.19 -26.60 -16.44
C ALA A 36 -0.11 -25.17 -15.86
N ILE A 37 -0.42 -24.95 -14.56
CA ILE A 37 -0.23 -23.65 -13.91
C ILE A 37 1.26 -23.54 -13.55
N PRO A 38 2.04 -22.72 -14.27
CA PRO A 38 3.45 -22.61 -13.96
C PRO A 38 3.64 -21.98 -12.57
N SER A 39 4.59 -22.52 -11.81
CA SER A 39 4.83 -22.18 -10.40
C SER A 39 5.03 -20.68 -10.14
N TRP A 40 5.60 -19.94 -11.09
CA TRP A 40 5.76 -18.49 -11.00
C TRP A 40 4.43 -17.72 -10.89
N ARG A 41 3.31 -18.29 -11.37
CA ARG A 41 1.98 -17.67 -11.31
C ARG A 41 1.32 -17.84 -9.94
N LEU A 42 1.75 -18.84 -9.16
CA LEU A 42 1.43 -19.01 -7.75
C LEU A 42 2.29 -18.11 -6.86
N LEU A 43 3.51 -17.81 -7.30
CA LEU A 43 4.41 -16.84 -6.69
C LEU A 43 4.07 -15.41 -7.13
N ARG A 44 2.84 -14.94 -6.86
CA ARG A 44 2.56 -13.50 -6.97
C ARG A 44 3.27 -12.81 -5.80
N PRO A 45 4.33 -12.01 -6.02
CA PRO A 45 4.91 -11.23 -4.93
C PRO A 45 3.79 -10.38 -4.34
N LYS A 46 3.61 -10.47 -3.02
CA LYS A 46 2.61 -9.67 -2.31
C LYS A 46 2.90 -8.20 -2.63
N GLN A 47 2.02 -7.58 -3.41
CA GLN A 47 2.21 -6.22 -3.89
C GLN A 47 2.35 -5.32 -2.65
N GLN A 48 3.56 -4.83 -2.41
CA GLN A 48 3.83 -3.94 -1.29
C GLN A 48 3.13 -2.62 -1.58
N LYS A 49 1.94 -2.45 -1.01
CA LYS A 49 1.23 -1.18 -1.07
C LYS A 49 2.07 -0.15 -0.32
N LYS A 50 2.35 0.99 -0.96
CA LYS A 50 2.95 2.15 -0.28
C LYS A 50 2.05 2.54 0.88
N LYS A 51 2.60 2.61 2.09
CA LYS A 51 1.88 3.05 3.28
C LYS A 51 2.38 4.45 3.62
N LEU A 52 1.47 5.42 3.67
CA LEU A 52 1.74 6.74 4.22
C LEU A 52 1.27 6.75 5.67
N ILE A 53 2.17 7.04 6.60
CA ILE A 53 1.84 7.26 8.00
C ILE A 53 1.98 8.75 8.24
N VAL A 54 0.88 9.41 8.61
CA VAL A 54 0.86 10.83 8.98
C VAL A 54 0.79 10.92 10.48
N ILE A 55 1.78 11.58 11.10
CA ILE A 55 1.80 11.85 12.54
C ILE A 55 1.60 13.35 12.72
N GLN A 56 0.47 13.72 13.33
CA GLN A 56 0.22 15.10 13.73
C GLN A 56 0.72 15.30 15.15
N LEU A 57 1.73 16.16 15.31
CA LEU A 57 2.24 16.56 16.61
C LEU A 57 1.63 17.92 16.96
N ASN A 58 0.87 18.01 18.05
CA ASN A 58 0.39 19.29 18.55
C ASN A 58 1.47 19.94 19.42
N GLY A 59 1.90 21.15 19.02
CA GLY A 59 2.85 22.00 19.74
C GLY A 59 4.32 21.56 19.63
N GLY A 60 4.63 20.27 19.81
CA GLY A 60 6.01 19.79 19.92
C GLY A 60 6.87 19.96 18.66
N ASN A 61 6.26 20.01 17.47
CA ASN A 61 6.96 20.26 16.21
C ASN A 61 6.22 21.33 15.40
N ASP A 62 6.48 22.59 15.73
CA ASP A 62 5.95 23.73 14.99
C ASP A 62 6.98 24.33 14.03
N SER A 63 6.53 25.28 13.20
CA SER A 63 7.37 25.89 12.17
C SER A 63 8.61 26.57 12.74
N TRP A 64 8.55 27.15 13.94
CA TRP A 64 9.69 27.85 14.55
C TRP A 64 10.64 26.92 15.31
N ASN A 65 10.23 25.70 15.63
CA ASN A 65 11.13 24.65 16.11
C ASN A 65 11.73 23.82 14.97
N THR A 66 11.12 23.82 13.79
CA THR A 66 11.67 23.14 12.60
C THR A 66 12.55 24.09 11.79
N LEU A 67 11.99 25.23 11.36
CA LEU A 67 12.60 26.25 10.53
C LEU A 67 12.72 27.55 11.32
N ILE A 68 13.90 27.76 11.89
CA ILE A 68 14.18 28.80 12.86
C ILE A 68 14.59 30.09 12.14
N PRO A 69 13.85 31.20 12.32
CA PRO A 69 14.23 32.52 11.81
C PRO A 69 15.25 33.20 12.73
N TYR A 70 16.48 32.69 12.73
CA TYR A 70 17.51 33.02 13.72
C TYR A 70 18.01 34.48 13.69
N GLN A 71 17.75 35.21 12.60
CA GLN A 71 18.03 36.64 12.50
C GLN A 71 16.88 37.54 13.00
N ASN A 72 15.68 36.99 13.24
CA ASN A 72 14.54 37.77 13.68
C ASN A 72 14.52 37.89 15.22
N GLN A 73 14.66 39.11 15.75
CA GLN A 73 14.62 39.36 17.19
C GLN A 73 13.28 38.97 17.85
N GLN A 74 12.17 39.00 17.11
CA GLN A 74 10.87 38.57 17.63
C GLN A 74 10.84 37.10 18.00
N TYR A 75 11.61 36.24 17.33
CA TYR A 75 11.74 34.82 17.68
C TYR A 75 12.22 34.66 19.12
N TYR A 76 13.30 35.35 19.49
CA TYR A 76 13.84 35.32 20.84
C TYR A 76 12.90 35.96 21.86
N LYS A 77 12.24 37.07 21.49
CA LYS A 77 11.27 37.74 22.37
C LYS A 77 10.06 36.87 22.69
N TYR A 78 9.53 36.16 21.70
CA TYR A 78 8.37 35.28 21.88
C TYR A 78 8.72 33.90 22.46
N ARG A 79 10.01 33.54 22.46
CA ARG A 79 10.51 32.24 22.97
C ARG A 79 11.66 32.42 23.98
N PRO A 80 11.44 33.13 25.09
CA PRO A 80 12.49 33.39 26.06
C PRO A 80 13.13 32.11 26.66
N THR A 81 12.38 31.01 26.69
CA THR A 81 12.85 29.71 27.22
C THR A 81 13.16 28.67 26.13
N LEU A 82 12.64 28.85 24.91
CA LEU A 82 12.72 27.84 23.84
C LEU A 82 13.63 28.26 22.68
N ALA A 83 14.00 29.54 22.59
CA ALA A 83 14.82 30.03 21.49
C ALA A 83 16.23 29.44 21.57
N LEU A 84 16.68 28.89 20.44
CA LEU A 84 18.05 28.40 20.30
C LEU A 84 19.02 29.55 19.99
N PRO A 85 20.24 29.53 20.56
CA PRO A 85 21.28 30.47 20.18
C PRO A 85 21.72 30.24 18.72
N PRO A 86 22.13 31.30 17.98
CA PRO A 86 22.52 31.20 16.57
C PRO A 86 23.53 30.08 16.27
N ASP A 87 24.50 29.87 17.16
CA ASP A 87 25.59 28.90 16.96
C ASP A 87 25.12 27.43 17.03
N ALA A 88 23.95 27.18 17.62
CA ALA A 88 23.36 25.84 17.69
C ALA A 88 22.47 25.50 16.48
N ILE A 89 22.23 26.47 15.60
CA ILE A 89 21.29 26.35 14.48
C ILE A 89 22.05 25.95 13.23
N ILE A 90 21.47 25.04 12.46
CA ILE A 90 22.06 24.57 11.20
C ILE A 90 21.57 25.51 10.09
N PRO A 91 22.42 26.37 9.51
CA PRO A 91 21.98 27.37 8.56
C PRO A 91 21.51 26.73 7.24
N LEU A 92 20.36 27.19 6.74
CA LEU A 92 19.84 26.85 5.41
C LEU A 92 19.94 28.03 4.46
N THR A 93 19.65 29.22 4.99
CA THR A 93 19.76 30.48 4.26
C THR A 93 20.39 31.53 5.17
N ALA A 94 20.55 32.75 4.66
CA ALA A 94 21.01 33.88 5.45
C ALA A 94 20.15 34.15 6.69
N SER A 95 18.86 33.78 6.70
CA SER A 95 17.93 34.14 7.78
C SER A 95 17.17 32.97 8.40
N LEU A 96 17.20 31.78 7.78
CA LEU A 96 16.52 30.56 8.24
C LEU A 96 17.50 29.41 8.45
N GLY A 97 17.26 28.59 9.46
CA GLY A 97 18.04 27.38 9.71
C GLY A 97 17.22 26.28 10.36
N PHE A 98 17.73 25.06 10.31
CA PHE A 98 17.15 23.91 10.98
C PHE A 98 17.55 23.84 12.45
N HIS A 99 16.66 23.26 13.24
CA HIS A 99 16.98 22.81 14.59
C HIS A 99 18.07 21.72 14.55
N PRO A 100 19.00 21.66 15.53
CA PRO A 100 20.11 20.72 15.54
C PRO A 100 19.67 19.24 15.47
N ALA A 101 18.53 18.91 16.06
CA ALA A 101 17.91 17.58 15.96
C ALA A 101 17.54 17.15 14.51
N LEU A 102 17.52 18.09 13.55
CA LEU A 102 17.26 17.85 12.14
C LEU A 102 18.55 17.79 11.30
N ALA A 103 19.73 17.68 11.92
CA ALA A 103 21.01 17.58 11.20
C ALA A 103 21.02 16.50 10.11
N SER A 104 20.35 15.37 10.33
CA SER A 104 20.24 14.30 9.35
C SER A 104 19.52 14.69 8.05
N LEU A 105 18.78 15.81 8.05
CA LEU A 105 18.12 16.34 6.86
C LEU A 105 19.02 17.28 6.04
N GLN A 106 20.11 17.80 6.63
CA GLN A 106 21.02 18.73 5.97
C GLN A 106 21.54 18.24 4.60
N PRO A 107 21.85 16.95 4.38
CA PRO A 107 22.34 16.48 3.07
C PRO A 107 21.35 16.61 1.91
N PHE A 108 20.07 16.90 2.19
CA PHE A 108 19.01 16.99 1.19
C PHE A 108 18.70 18.43 0.74
N PHE A 109 19.39 19.43 1.29
CA PHE A 109 19.17 20.86 1.02
C PHE A 109 20.50 21.58 0.83
#